data_AF-Q4W527-F1
#
_entry.id   AF-Q4W527-F1
#
_cell.length_a   1.000
_cell.length_b   1.000
_cell.length_c   1.000
_cell.angle_alpha   90.00
_cell.angle_beta   90.00
_cell.angle_gamma   90.00
#
_symmetry.space_group_name_H-M   'P 1'
#
loop_
_entity.id
_entity.type
_entity.pdbx_description
1 polymer ?
#
loop_
_entity_poly.entity_id
_entity_poly.type
_entity_poly.pdbx_seq_one_letter_code
_entity_poly.pdbx_strand_id
1 'polypeptide(L)'
;MKFILNILLVAGLLALCDAACEVCGCETAPPLFTGNFFNTVIKPENTAEDRKMVTATTPEVKGCQVSVECKFSEVPDLEEYRMIYVIEGQETPYSSNLNDVTCVGSKWMVENNEVTSVGCYGVGPFMPPGF
;
A
#
# COMPACT_ATOMS: atom_id res chain seq x y z
N MET A 1 7.62 -56.86 -16.15
CA MET A 1 8.36 -55.59 -16.27
C MET A 1 7.40 -54.44 -16.61
N LYS A 2 6.65 -53.89 -15.63
CA LYS A 2 5.68 -52.78 -15.86
C LYS A 2 5.41 -51.94 -14.58
N PHE A 3 6.43 -51.65 -13.77
CA PHE A 3 6.21 -50.97 -12.47
C PHE A 3 6.92 -49.63 -12.27
N ILE A 4 7.63 -49.13 -13.29
CA ILE A 4 8.46 -47.90 -13.15
C ILE A 4 7.73 -46.63 -13.64
N LEU A 5 6.61 -46.76 -14.37
CA LEU A 5 5.99 -45.59 -15.03
C LEU A 5 5.04 -44.75 -14.16
N ASN A 6 4.62 -45.22 -12.98
CA ASN A 6 3.63 -44.49 -12.16
C ASN A 6 4.24 -43.50 -11.16
N ILE A 7 5.55 -43.52 -10.91
CA ILE A 7 6.17 -42.66 -9.90
C ILE A 7 6.52 -41.28 -10.49
N LEU A 8 6.71 -41.17 -11.80
CA LEU A 8 7.03 -39.91 -12.50
C LEU A 8 5.82 -38.96 -12.62
N LEU A 9 4.60 -39.47 -12.64
CA LEU A 9 3.38 -38.66 -12.75
C LEU A 9 3.02 -37.93 -11.44
N VAL A 10 3.42 -38.47 -10.29
CA VAL A 10 3.11 -37.87 -8.98
C VAL A 10 4.07 -36.73 -8.65
N ALA A 11 5.33 -36.81 -9.09
CA ALA A 11 6.32 -35.76 -8.89
C ALA A 11 6.07 -34.51 -9.76
N GLY A 12 5.42 -34.67 -10.91
CA GLY A 12 5.06 -33.54 -11.79
C GLY A 12 3.87 -32.70 -11.31
N LEU A 13 2.92 -33.29 -10.57
CA LEU A 13 1.77 -32.56 -10.02
C LEU A 13 2.14 -31.73 -8.78
N LEU A 14 3.11 -32.18 -7.97
CA LEU A 14 3.50 -31.47 -6.76
C LEU A 14 4.36 -30.22 -7.06
N ALA A 15 5.13 -30.23 -8.15
CA ALA A 15 5.87 -29.05 -8.61
C ALA A 15 4.99 -27.92 -9.19
N LEU A 16 3.75 -28.22 -9.60
CA LEU A 16 2.76 -27.23 -10.06
C LEU A 16 1.99 -26.60 -8.88
N CYS A 17 1.91 -27.29 -7.73
CA CYS A 17 1.25 -26.76 -6.54
C CYS A 17 2.13 -25.77 -5.77
N ASP A 18 3.45 -25.98 -5.69
CA ASP A 18 4.37 -25.00 -5.10
C ASP A 18 4.73 -23.86 -6.08
N ALA A 19 4.36 -23.96 -7.36
CA ALA A 19 4.35 -22.87 -8.34
C ALA A 19 2.97 -22.18 -8.46
N ALA A 20 1.97 -22.63 -7.69
CA ALA A 20 0.81 -21.81 -7.33
C ALA A 20 1.17 -20.78 -6.24
N CYS A 21 2.47 -20.47 -6.08
CA CYS A 21 2.98 -19.26 -5.47
C CYS A 21 2.08 -18.11 -5.83
N GLU A 22 1.56 -17.40 -4.81
CA GLU A 22 0.70 -16.23 -4.92
C GLU A 22 1.04 -15.37 -6.16
N VAL A 23 0.36 -15.61 -7.27
CA VAL A 23 0.36 -14.66 -8.37
C VAL A 23 -0.78 -13.71 -8.01
N CYS A 24 -0.45 -12.61 -7.33
CA CYS A 24 -1.42 -11.53 -7.22
C CYS A 24 -1.79 -11.09 -8.65
N GLY A 25 -3.08 -11.02 -8.97
CA GLY A 25 -3.54 -10.54 -10.28
C GLY A 25 -3.31 -9.03 -10.48
N CYS A 26 -2.71 -8.35 -9.49
CA CYS A 26 -2.37 -6.93 -9.53
C CYS A 26 -0.92 -6.78 -9.97
N GLU A 27 -0.72 -6.49 -11.25
CA GLU A 27 0.62 -6.24 -11.83
C GLU A 27 1.13 -4.83 -11.52
N THR A 28 0.22 -3.90 -11.23
CA THR A 28 0.52 -2.49 -10.98
C THR A 28 0.11 -2.08 -9.58
N ALA A 29 0.97 -1.35 -8.87
CA ALA A 29 0.62 -0.74 -7.59
C ALA A 29 -0.40 0.41 -7.79
N PRO A 30 -1.17 0.78 -6.76
CA PRO A 30 -1.98 2.00 -6.80
C PRO A 30 -1.10 3.23 -7.05
N PRO A 31 -1.62 4.28 -7.70
CA PRO A 31 -0.84 5.49 -7.97
C PRO A 31 -0.52 6.25 -6.68
N LEU A 32 0.50 7.12 -6.72
CA LEU A 32 0.77 8.03 -5.62
C LEU A 32 -0.31 9.12 -5.52
N PHE A 33 -0.74 9.48 -4.31
CA PHE A 33 -1.58 10.66 -4.14
C PHE A 33 -0.80 11.96 -4.43
N THR A 34 -1.50 12.96 -4.95
CA THR A 34 -0.91 14.27 -5.28
C THR A 34 -0.86 15.18 -4.06
N GLY A 35 -0.05 16.25 -4.12
CA GLY A 35 -0.05 17.28 -3.07
C GLY A 35 -1.38 18.02 -2.94
N ASN A 36 -2.12 18.18 -4.05
CA ASN A 36 -3.47 18.71 -3.99
C ASN A 36 -4.39 17.78 -3.19
N PHE A 37 -4.37 16.48 -3.49
CA PHE A 37 -5.15 15.49 -2.75
C PHE A 37 -4.78 15.48 -1.26
N PHE A 38 -3.48 15.54 -0.96
CA PHE A 38 -3.00 15.63 0.42
C PHE A 38 -3.62 16.81 1.17
N ASN A 39 -3.53 18.02 0.61
CA ASN A 39 -4.05 19.23 1.27
C ASN A 39 -5.58 19.25 1.38
N THR A 40 -6.31 18.65 0.43
CA THR A 40 -7.78 18.69 0.45
C THR A 40 -8.41 17.56 1.26
N VAL A 41 -7.75 16.40 1.34
CA VAL A 41 -8.35 15.17 1.89
C VAL A 41 -7.59 14.63 3.11
N ILE A 42 -6.25 14.61 3.08
CA ILE A 42 -5.44 14.02 4.16
C ILE A 42 -5.15 15.06 5.27
N LYS A 43 -4.86 16.31 4.90
CA LYS A 43 -4.64 17.43 5.82
C LYS A 43 -5.60 18.58 5.50
N PRO A 44 -6.92 18.39 5.65
CA PRO A 44 -7.85 19.52 5.58
C PRO A 44 -7.52 20.51 6.71
N GLU A 45 -7.86 21.79 6.52
CA GLU A 45 -7.46 22.91 7.40
C GLU A 45 -7.72 22.68 8.91
N ASN A 46 -8.67 21.81 9.26
CA ASN A 46 -9.07 21.52 10.65
C ASN A 46 -8.43 20.23 11.24
N THR A 47 -7.37 19.70 10.64
CA THR A 47 -6.68 18.54 11.22
C THR A 47 -5.88 18.95 12.47
N ALA A 48 -6.03 18.20 13.57
CA ALA A 48 -5.32 18.47 14.83
C ALA A 48 -3.80 18.14 14.76
N GLU A 49 -3.39 17.33 13.78
CA GLU A 49 -2.00 16.96 13.53
C GLU A 49 -1.37 17.91 12.50
N ASP A 50 -0.13 18.37 12.73
CA ASP A 50 0.65 19.05 11.68
C ASP A 50 1.20 18.04 10.68
N ARG A 51 0.33 17.57 9.78
CA ARG A 51 0.73 16.62 8.74
C ARG A 51 1.55 17.35 7.67
N LYS A 52 2.68 16.78 7.24
CA LYS A 52 3.48 17.29 6.13
C LYS A 52 3.57 16.21 5.06
N MET A 53 3.23 16.56 3.82
CA MET A 53 3.37 15.63 2.69
C MET A 53 4.84 15.23 2.55
N VAL A 54 5.09 13.95 2.34
CA VAL A 54 6.43 13.43 2.08
C VAL A 54 6.46 12.87 0.66
N THR A 55 7.47 13.26 -0.10
CA THR A 55 7.68 12.75 -1.46
C THR A 55 7.91 11.24 -1.42
N ALA A 56 7.07 10.49 -2.13
CA ALA A 56 7.24 9.07 -2.35
C ALA A 56 7.87 8.80 -3.73
N THR A 57 8.68 7.75 -3.83
CA THR A 57 9.13 7.21 -5.12
C THR A 57 8.04 6.33 -5.73
N THR A 58 8.25 5.89 -6.97
CA THR A 58 7.30 5.02 -7.69
C THR A 58 6.89 3.82 -6.82
N PRO A 59 5.59 3.60 -6.61
CA PRO A 59 5.11 2.46 -5.84
C PRO A 59 5.35 1.16 -6.62
N GLU A 60 5.77 0.11 -5.91
CA GLU A 60 6.13 -1.19 -6.50
C GLU A 60 5.29 -2.32 -5.88
N VAL A 61 5.11 -3.40 -6.63
CA VAL A 61 4.50 -4.65 -6.14
C VAL A 61 5.61 -5.67 -5.90
N LYS A 62 5.79 -6.10 -4.65
CA LYS A 62 6.78 -7.12 -4.25
C LYS A 62 6.07 -8.22 -3.48
N GLY A 63 6.02 -9.44 -4.04
CA GLY A 63 5.41 -10.60 -3.37
C GLY A 63 3.97 -10.33 -2.91
N CYS A 64 3.11 -9.84 -3.82
CA CYS A 64 1.71 -9.49 -3.54
C CYS A 64 1.48 -8.33 -2.56
N GLN A 65 2.54 -7.60 -2.20
CA GLN A 65 2.45 -6.45 -1.31
C GLN A 65 2.78 -5.16 -2.07
N VAL A 66 2.06 -4.08 -1.73
CA VAL A 66 2.37 -2.74 -2.19
C VAL A 66 3.50 -2.16 -1.33
N SER A 67 4.56 -1.71 -1.98
CA SER A 67 5.68 -1.04 -1.33
C SER A 67 5.83 0.37 -1.90
N VAL A 68 6.13 1.33 -1.03
CA VAL A 68 6.47 2.70 -1.42
C VAL A 68 7.74 3.09 -0.67
N GLU A 69 8.67 3.78 -1.31
CA GLU A 69 9.79 4.39 -0.59
C GLU A 69 9.49 5.87 -0.37
N CYS A 70 9.67 6.34 0.86
CA CYS A 70 9.37 7.72 1.24
C CYS A 70 10.66 8.46 1.58
N LYS A 71 10.78 9.70 1.11
CA LYS A 71 11.90 10.56 1.42
C LYS A 71 11.69 11.37 2.71
N PHE A 72 11.46 10.67 3.83
CA PHE A 72 11.19 11.33 5.12
C PHE A 72 12.30 12.29 5.56
N SER A 73 13.56 12.00 5.23
CA SER A 73 14.71 12.85 5.57
C SER A 73 14.74 14.21 4.86
N GLU A 74 13.94 14.41 3.80
CA GLU A 74 13.81 15.70 3.11
C GLU A 74 12.83 16.65 3.82
N VAL A 75 12.10 16.17 4.83
CA VAL A 75 11.12 16.96 5.59
C VAL A 75 11.60 17.12 7.04
N PRO A 76 11.95 18.34 7.48
CA PRO A 76 12.43 18.56 8.84
C PRO A 76 11.31 18.48 9.88
N ASP A 77 11.72 18.23 11.12
CA ASP A 77 10.88 18.27 12.31
C ASP A 77 9.67 17.32 12.24
N LEU A 78 9.90 16.09 11.76
CA LEU A 78 8.92 15.01 11.81
C LEU A 78 9.13 14.17 13.08
N GLU A 79 8.05 13.97 13.82
CA GLU A 79 8.01 13.09 15.01
C GLU A 79 7.46 11.70 14.65
N GLU A 80 6.58 11.61 13.65
CA GLU A 80 6.04 10.35 13.14
C GLU A 80 6.12 10.26 11.62
N TYR A 81 6.26 9.04 11.11
CA TYR A 81 6.32 8.70 9.68
C TYR A 81 5.20 7.75 9.32
N ARG A 82 4.39 8.10 8.31
CA ARG A 82 3.24 7.30 7.91
C ARG A 82 3.29 6.99 6.41
N MET A 83 3.22 5.70 6.10
CA MET A 83 2.96 5.16 4.77
C MET A 83 1.52 4.70 4.74
N ILE A 84 0.74 5.19 3.78
CA ILE A 84 -0.70 5.07 3.82
C ILE A 84 -1.33 4.69 2.50
N TYR A 85 -2.52 4.11 2.56
CA TYR A 85 -3.43 3.96 1.43
C TYR A 85 -4.65 4.90 1.57
N VAL A 86 -5.34 5.11 0.46
CA VAL A 86 -6.60 5.85 0.37
C VAL A 86 -7.60 4.96 -0.35
N ILE A 87 -8.77 4.75 0.23
CA ILE A 87 -9.86 3.99 -0.40
C ILE A 87 -10.93 4.89 -1.01
N GLU A 88 -11.57 4.39 -2.07
CA GLU A 88 -12.67 5.07 -2.73
C GLU A 88 -13.85 5.28 -1.77
N GLY A 89 -14.48 6.45 -1.83
CA GLY A 89 -15.75 6.72 -1.14
C GLY A 89 -15.66 7.01 0.36
N GLN A 90 -14.46 7.00 0.97
CA GLN A 90 -14.31 7.47 2.34
C GLN A 90 -14.16 9.00 2.41
N GLU A 91 -15.10 9.66 3.08
CA GLU A 91 -15.10 11.12 3.30
C GLU A 91 -13.91 11.59 4.14
N THR A 92 -13.43 10.73 5.04
CA THR A 92 -12.21 10.91 5.81
C THR A 92 -11.33 9.69 5.59
N PRO A 93 -10.23 9.80 4.83
CA PRO A 93 -9.32 8.68 4.67
C PRO A 93 -8.70 8.39 6.03
N TYR A 94 -9.15 7.31 6.66
CA TYR A 94 -8.38 6.68 7.72
C TYR A 94 -7.20 6.03 7.02
N SER A 95 -6.14 6.80 7.00
CA SER A 95 -4.88 6.42 6.40
C SER A 95 -4.23 5.36 7.31
N SER A 96 -4.37 4.08 6.96
CA SER A 96 -3.72 2.97 7.67
C SER A 96 -2.48 2.49 6.91
N ASN A 97 -1.72 1.60 7.54
CA ASN A 97 -0.48 1.06 6.98
C ASN A 97 -0.78 0.23 5.71
N LEU A 98 0.18 0.17 4.78
CA LEU A 98 0.05 -0.59 3.53
C LEU A 98 -0.10 -2.11 3.74
N ASN A 99 0.19 -2.63 4.94
CA ASN A 99 0.05 -4.04 5.28
C ASN A 99 -1.38 -4.59 5.15
N ASP A 100 -2.39 -3.73 5.22
CA ASP A 100 -3.80 -4.12 5.10
C ASP A 100 -4.26 -4.21 3.63
N VAL A 101 -3.42 -3.74 2.69
CA VAL A 101 -3.74 -3.69 1.26
C VAL A 101 -3.53 -5.08 0.64
N THR A 102 -4.60 -5.65 0.11
CA THR A 102 -4.60 -6.97 -0.50
C THR A 102 -5.01 -6.91 -1.97
N CYS A 103 -4.43 -7.78 -2.81
CA CYS A 103 -4.86 -7.89 -4.19
C CYS A 103 -6.03 -8.88 -4.31
N VAL A 104 -7.17 -8.42 -4.82
CA VAL A 104 -8.35 -9.25 -5.09
C VAL A 104 -8.73 -9.09 -6.56
N GLY A 105 -8.63 -10.18 -7.33
CA GLY A 105 -8.75 -10.10 -8.79
C GLY A 105 -7.61 -9.29 -9.37
N SER A 106 -7.93 -8.13 -9.97
CA SER A 106 -6.96 -7.18 -10.54
C SER A 106 -6.95 -5.83 -9.80
N LYS A 107 -7.49 -5.77 -8.57
CA LYS A 107 -7.67 -4.53 -7.82
C LYS A 107 -7.06 -4.65 -6.43
N TRP A 108 -6.51 -3.55 -5.94
CA TRP A 108 -6.05 -3.42 -4.57
C TRP A 108 -7.22 -3.05 -3.67
N MET A 109 -7.39 -3.78 -2.58
CA MET A 109 -8.58 -3.71 -1.73
C MET A 109 -8.21 -3.64 -0.25
N VAL A 110 -9.04 -2.93 0.50
CA VAL A 110 -9.07 -2.93 1.96
C VAL A 110 -10.54 -3.02 2.40
N GLU A 111 -10.89 -4.01 3.22
CA GLU A 111 -12.26 -4.19 3.75
C GLU A 111 -13.37 -4.14 2.68
N ASN A 112 -13.09 -4.64 1.47
CA ASN A 112 -13.95 -4.60 0.27
C ASN A 112 -14.06 -3.25 -0.45
N ASN A 113 -13.25 -2.26 -0.09
CA ASN A 113 -13.15 -0.98 -0.80
C ASN A 113 -11.86 -0.92 -1.63
N GLU A 114 -11.94 -0.33 -2.83
CA GLU A 114 -10.80 -0.21 -3.73
C GLU A 114 -9.83 0.87 -3.26
N VAL A 115 -8.54 0.55 -3.25
CA VAL A 115 -7.46 1.49 -2.98
C VAL A 115 -7.23 2.35 -4.22
N THR A 116 -7.49 3.64 -4.08
CA THR A 116 -7.39 4.64 -5.17
C THR A 116 -6.00 5.25 -5.26
N SER A 117 -5.28 5.34 -4.14
CA SER A 117 -3.92 5.87 -4.11
C SER A 117 -3.17 5.45 -2.85
N VAL A 118 -1.85 5.60 -2.89
CA VAL A 118 -0.94 5.37 -1.77
C VAL A 118 0.04 6.54 -1.63
N GLY A 119 0.76 6.62 -0.52
CA GLY A 119 1.86 7.59 -0.39
C GLY A 119 2.28 7.79 1.05
N CYS A 120 2.94 8.91 1.31
CA CYS A 120 3.62 9.14 2.57
C CYS A 120 3.30 10.52 3.15
N TYR A 121 3.14 10.58 4.47
CA TYR A 121 3.16 11.84 5.19
C TYR A 121 3.89 11.68 6.51
N GLY A 122 4.43 12.77 7.03
CA GLY A 122 4.96 12.84 8.38
C GLY A 122 4.06 13.68 9.27
N VAL A 123 4.10 13.45 10.57
CA VAL A 123 3.47 14.32 11.57
C VAL A 123 4.58 15.09 12.27
N GLY A 124 4.49 16.42 12.21
CA GLY A 124 5.37 17.31 12.97
C GLY A 124 4.94 17.47 14.42
N PRO A 125 5.65 18.31 15.21
CA PRO A 125 5.28 18.58 16.59
C PRO A 125 3.84 19.11 16.66
N PHE A 126 3.11 18.67 17.68
CA PHE A 126 1.75 19.15 17.92
C PHE A 126 1.72 20.67 17.99
N MET A 127 1.00 21.30 17.05
CA MET A 127 0.71 22.73 17.09
C MET A 127 -0.68 22.93 17.69
N PRO A 128 -0.81 23.54 18.89
CA PRO A 128 -2.12 23.87 19.42
C PRO A 128 -2.83 24.86 18.48
N PRO A 129 -4.17 24.75 18.31
CA PRO A 129 -4.91 25.62 17.40
C PRO A 129 -4.72 27.10 17.77
N GLY A 130 -4.23 27.91 16.82
CA GLY A 130 -4.13 29.38 16.95
C GLY A 130 -2.73 30.00 16.94
N PHE A 131 -1.70 29.32 16.44
CA PHE A 131 -0.39 29.91 16.09
C PHE A 131 -0.27 30.22 14.60
#